data_AF-A0A2R6B0Q5-F1
#
_entry.id   AF-A0A2R6B0Q5-F1
#
_cell.length_a   1.000
_cell.length_b   1.000
_cell.length_c   1.000
_cell.angle_alpha   90.00
_cell.angle_beta   90.00
_cell.angle_gamma   90.00
#
_symmetry.space_group_name_H-M   'P 1'
#
loop_
_entity.id
_entity.type
_entity.pdbx_description
1 polymer ?
#
loop_
_entity_poly.entity_id
_entity_poly.type
_entity_poly.pdbx_seq_one_letter_code
_entity_poly.pdbx_strand_id
1 'polypeptide(L)'
;MTRIYLYGGIYDGYLNDIHSQHVKREHVFEAIETAQATITEGSVGAGAGVVSYDFKAGIGTSSRRVKLSGREIHVGTLVLASHGSRKEKVISCVIED
;
A
#
# COMPACT_ATOMS: atom_id res chain seq x y z
N MET A 1 -29.20 -2.38 -12.36
CA MET A 1 -27.80 -2.83 -12.46
C MET A 1 -27.06 -2.30 -11.22
N THR A 2 -26.82 -3.14 -10.23
CA THR A 2 -26.23 -2.72 -8.94
C THR A 2 -24.70 -2.73 -9.05
N ARG A 3 -24.04 -1.62 -8.74
CA ARG A 3 -22.58 -1.57 -8.60
C ARG A 3 -22.18 -1.99 -7.20
N ILE A 4 -21.22 -2.91 -7.09
CA ILE A 4 -20.59 -3.31 -5.83
C ILE A 4 -19.19 -2.69 -5.84
N TYR A 5 -18.86 -1.93 -4.79
CA TYR A 5 -17.54 -1.31 -4.61
C TYR A 5 -16.73 -2.11 -3.60
N LEU A 6 -15.45 -2.33 -3.90
CA LEU A 6 -14.49 -2.93 -2.99
C LEU A 6 -13.66 -1.81 -2.36
N TYR A 7 -13.56 -1.80 -1.03
CA TYR A 7 -12.72 -0.87 -0.28
C TYR A 7 -12.09 -1.56 0.93
N GLY A 8 -10.94 -1.07 1.36
CA GLY A 8 -10.24 -1.50 2.57
C GLY A 8 -9.67 -0.30 3.31
N GLY A 9 -9.43 -0.45 4.61
CA GLY A 9 -8.93 0.62 5.47
C GLY A 9 -8.04 0.07 6.57
N ILE A 10 -7.21 0.95 7.14
CA ILE A 10 -6.32 0.67 8.27
C ILE A 10 -6.40 1.85 9.24
N TYR A 11 -5.88 1.67 10.46
CA TYR A 11 -5.83 2.73 11.46
C TYR A 11 -4.57 3.61 11.28
N ASP A 12 -4.76 4.91 11.08
CA ASP A 12 -3.70 5.91 10.94
C ASP A 12 -3.71 6.99 12.06
N GLY A 13 -4.51 6.78 13.11
CA GLY A 13 -4.76 7.77 14.17
C GLY A 13 -3.56 8.14 15.05
N TYR A 14 -2.39 7.50 14.84
CA TYR A 14 -1.15 7.92 15.49
C TYR A 14 -0.59 9.22 14.89
N LEU A 15 -0.74 9.43 13.57
CA LEU A 15 -0.28 10.63 12.86
C LEU A 15 -1.42 11.47 12.27
N ASN A 16 -2.61 10.90 12.16
CA ASN A 16 -3.78 11.53 11.56
C ASN A 16 -4.86 11.80 12.61
N ASP A 17 -5.61 12.89 12.44
CA ASP A 17 -6.87 13.06 13.16
C ASP A 17 -7.98 12.24 12.46
N ILE A 18 -8.01 10.96 12.80
CA ILE A 18 -8.87 9.97 12.12
C ILE A 18 -10.37 10.24 12.32
N HIS A 19 -10.75 10.99 13.35
CA HIS A 19 -12.16 11.27 13.65
C HIS A 19 -12.72 12.45 12.84
N SER A 20 -11.86 13.31 12.29
CA SER A 20 -12.25 14.50 11.55
C SER A 20 -12.62 14.26 10.08
N GLN A 21 -12.58 13.01 9.60
CA GLN A 21 -13.04 12.61 8.26
C GLN A 21 -12.49 13.48 7.11
N HIS A 22 -11.18 13.73 7.10
CA HIS A 22 -10.54 14.62 6.13
C HIS A 22 -10.60 14.13 4.68
N VAL A 23 -10.77 12.82 4.45
CA VAL A 23 -10.91 12.24 3.11
C VAL A 23 -12.30 12.55 2.56
N LYS A 24 -12.34 13.24 1.42
CA LYS A 24 -13.58 13.61 0.73
C LYS A 24 -13.81 12.71 -0.48
N ARG A 25 -15.06 12.68 -0.92
CA ARG A 25 -15.49 11.93 -2.12
C ARG A 25 -14.66 12.32 -3.35
N GLU A 26 -14.33 13.58 -3.49
CA GLU A 26 -13.56 14.12 -4.62
C GLU A 26 -12.15 13.52 -4.66
N HIS A 27 -11.50 13.32 -3.50
CA HIS A 27 -10.18 12.69 -3.44
C HIS A 27 -10.21 11.23 -3.93
N VAL A 28 -11.32 10.53 -3.71
CA VAL A 28 -11.49 9.15 -4.20
C VAL A 28 -11.59 9.12 -5.72
N PHE A 29 -12.39 10.03 -6.30
CA PHE A 29 -12.53 10.12 -7.75
C PHE A 29 -11.23 10.59 -8.42
N GLU A 30 -10.56 11.58 -7.85
CA GLU A 30 -9.25 12.03 -8.31
C GLU A 30 -8.24 10.87 -8.33
N ALA A 31 -8.14 10.09 -7.24
CA ALA A 31 -7.23 8.95 -7.19
C ALA A 31 -7.52 7.87 -8.25
N ILE A 32 -8.79 7.68 -8.62
CA ILE A 32 -9.19 6.77 -9.70
C ILE A 32 -8.81 7.34 -11.07
N GLU A 33 -9.08 8.63 -11.29
CA GLU A 33 -8.83 9.32 -12.57
C GLU A 33 -7.34 9.48 -12.86
N THR A 34 -6.51 9.66 -11.83
CA THR A 34 -5.06 9.85 -11.97
C THR A 34 -4.26 8.55 -11.82
N ALA A 35 -4.91 7.38 -11.79
CA ALA A 35 -4.23 6.10 -11.64
C ALA A 35 -3.28 5.82 -12.83
N GLN A 36 -2.06 5.36 -12.54
CA GLN A 36 -1.01 5.16 -13.54
C GLN A 36 -0.15 3.92 -13.23
N ALA A 37 0.61 3.46 -14.21
CA ALA A 37 1.45 2.26 -14.09
C ALA A 37 2.67 2.45 -13.17
N THR A 38 3.20 3.67 -13.08
CA THR A 38 4.29 4.00 -12.17
C THR A 38 3.74 4.24 -10.76
N ILE A 39 4.20 3.46 -9.80
CA ILE A 39 3.72 3.51 -8.43
C ILE A 39 4.66 4.37 -7.59
N THR A 40 4.13 5.44 -7.01
CA THR A 40 4.82 6.19 -5.96
C THR A 40 4.70 5.42 -4.64
N GLU A 41 5.83 5.19 -3.98
CA GLU A 41 5.89 4.48 -2.69
C GLU A 41 6.08 5.44 -1.51
N GLY A 42 5.92 4.90 -0.30
CA GLY A 42 6.11 5.62 0.96
C GLY A 42 4.84 6.32 1.43
N SER A 43 4.99 7.53 1.98
CA SER A 43 3.95 8.26 2.70
C SER A 43 2.98 8.98 1.77
N VAL A 44 2.33 8.24 0.88
CA VAL A 44 1.43 8.77 -0.15
C VAL A 44 0.07 8.08 -0.11
N GLY A 45 -0.97 8.79 -0.53
CA GLY A 45 -2.35 8.29 -0.54
C GLY A 45 -2.76 7.73 0.83
N ALA A 46 -3.31 6.52 0.84
CA ALA A 46 -3.70 5.81 2.08
C ALA A 46 -2.51 5.54 3.04
N GLY A 47 -1.27 5.60 2.55
CA GLY A 47 -0.05 5.45 3.34
C GLY A 47 0.44 6.72 4.04
N ALA A 48 -0.22 7.87 3.85
CA ALA A 48 0.25 9.14 4.39
C ALA A 48 0.43 9.12 5.93
N GLY A 49 -0.59 8.66 6.66
CA GLY A 49 -0.63 8.70 8.13
C GLY A 49 -0.13 7.44 8.85
N VAL A 50 0.46 6.48 8.14
CA VAL A 50 0.68 5.12 8.69
C VAL A 50 2.09 4.91 9.25
N VAL A 51 2.17 4.05 10.27
CA VAL A 51 3.39 3.64 10.97
C VAL A 51 3.46 2.12 10.99
N SER A 52 4.66 1.57 10.77
CA SER A 52 4.91 0.13 10.84
C SER A 52 6.27 -0.12 11.48
N TYR A 53 6.32 -1.08 12.40
CA TYR A 53 7.52 -1.41 13.17
C TYR A 53 8.15 -0.19 13.89
N ASP A 54 7.32 0.73 14.36
CA ASP A 54 7.68 2.03 14.97
C ASP A 54 8.51 2.96 14.07
N PHE A 55 8.46 2.78 12.74
CA PHE A 55 9.02 3.68 11.75
C PHE A 55 7.92 4.26 10.84
N LYS A 56 8.20 5.38 10.19
CA LYS A 56 7.33 5.87 9.14
C LYS A 56 7.19 4.81 8.07
N ALA A 57 5.96 4.51 7.70
CA ALA A 57 5.61 3.51 6.71
C ALA A 57 4.69 4.11 5.63
N GLY A 58 4.04 3.26 4.84
CA GLY A 58 3.16 3.70 3.78
C GLY A 58 2.92 2.62 2.74
N ILE A 59 2.80 3.07 1.49
CA ILE A 59 2.68 2.21 0.32
C ILE A 59 4.03 1.58 0.01
N GLY A 60 4.05 0.28 -0.23
CA GLY A 60 5.19 -0.44 -0.78
C GLY A 60 4.76 -1.38 -1.90
N THR A 61 5.61 -1.58 -2.91
CA THR A 61 5.36 -2.48 -4.02
C THR A 61 6.61 -3.28 -4.38
N SER A 62 6.40 -4.45 -4.95
CA SER A 62 7.47 -5.27 -5.53
C SER A 62 6.89 -6.16 -6.60
N SER A 63 7.72 -6.60 -7.54
CA SER A 63 7.30 -7.59 -8.53
C SER A 63 8.42 -8.55 -8.86
N ARG A 64 8.07 -9.75 -9.32
CA ARG A 64 8.99 -10.76 -9.81
C ARG A 64 8.43 -11.43 -11.06
N ARG A 65 9.34 -11.81 -11.96
CA ARG A 65 9.03 -12.70 -13.07
C ARG A 65 9.31 -14.13 -12.62
N VAL A 66 8.37 -15.02 -12.88
CA VAL A 66 8.48 -16.43 -12.52
C VAL A 66 8.22 -17.29 -13.75
N LYS A 67 8.99 -18.36 -13.92
CA LYS A 67 8.75 -19.36 -14.96
C LYS A 67 7.90 -20.49 -14.36
N LEU A 68 6.70 -20.67 -14.87
CA LEU A 68 5.79 -21.75 -14.47
C LEU A 68 5.36 -22.53 -15.71
N SER A 69 5.64 -23.84 -15.72
CA SER A 69 5.29 -24.73 -16.84
C SER A 69 5.78 -24.22 -18.20
N GLY A 70 7.00 -23.65 -18.24
CA GLY A 70 7.61 -23.11 -19.45
C GLY A 70 7.10 -21.73 -19.90
N ARG A 71 6.21 -21.08 -19.14
CA ARG A 71 5.71 -19.72 -19.42
C ARG A 71 6.24 -18.73 -18.40
N GLU A 72 6.62 -17.54 -18.86
CA GLU A 72 6.94 -16.41 -17.98
C GLU A 72 5.65 -15.73 -17.49
N ILE A 73 5.52 -15.56 -16.19
CA ILE A 73 4.40 -14.91 -15.51
C ILE A 73 4.96 -13.80 -14.61
N HIS A 74 4.23 -12.70 -14.48
CA HIS A 74 4.57 -11.62 -13.58
C HIS A 74 3.69 -11.68 -12.33
N VAL A 75 4.32 -11.64 -11.15
CA VAL A 75 3.63 -11.51 -9.86
C VAL A 75 3.99 -10.14 -9.29
N GLY A 76 2.98 -9.32 -9.04
CA GLY A 76 3.12 -8.00 -8.42
C GLY A 76 2.42 -7.96 -7.07
N THR A 77 2.98 -7.21 -6.14
CA THR A 77 2.40 -6.96 -4.82
C THR A 77 2.31 -5.47 -4.55
N LEU A 78 1.26 -5.05 -3.86
CA LEU A 78 1.07 -3.70 -3.33
C LEU A 78 0.64 -3.84 -1.87
N VAL A 79 1.29 -3.12 -0.97
CA VAL A 79 1.11 -3.23 0.48
C VAL A 79 0.88 -1.85 1.07
N LEU A 80 -0.10 -1.75 1.96
CA LEU A 80 -0.27 -0.62 2.88
C LEU A 80 0.23 -1.06 4.26
N ALA A 81 1.47 -0.68 4.59
CA ALA A 81 2.14 -1.21 5.78
C ALA A 81 1.76 -0.42 7.04
N SER A 82 1.02 -1.05 7.95
CA SER A 82 0.55 -0.44 9.20
C SER A 82 0.53 -1.42 10.39
N HIS A 83 1.61 -2.18 10.58
CA HIS A 83 1.66 -3.24 11.60
C HIS A 83 3.03 -3.41 12.24
N GLY A 84 3.09 -4.24 13.28
CA GLY A 84 4.33 -4.69 13.94
C GLY A 84 4.97 -3.65 14.85
N SER A 85 5.79 -4.13 15.77
CA SER A 85 6.62 -3.34 16.69
C SER A 85 8.10 -3.41 16.30
N ARG A 86 8.91 -2.44 16.72
CA ARG A 86 10.33 -2.38 16.35
C ARG A 86 11.12 -3.65 16.66
N LYS A 87 10.77 -4.38 17.72
CA LYS A 87 11.46 -5.61 18.14
C LYS A 87 11.23 -6.78 17.18
N GLU A 88 10.16 -6.75 16.41
CA GLU A 88 9.77 -7.79 15.46
C GLU A 88 10.30 -7.53 14.05
N LYS A 89 10.95 -6.37 13.85
CA LYS A 89 11.45 -5.95 12.55
C LYS A 89 12.57 -6.88 12.09
N VAL A 90 12.31 -7.63 11.03
CA VAL A 90 13.31 -8.41 10.30
C VAL A 90 13.40 -7.85 8.89
N ILE A 91 14.60 -7.45 8.47
CA ILE A 91 14.90 -7.12 7.08
C ILE A 91 15.83 -8.21 6.57
N SER A 92 15.39 -8.98 5.58
CA SER A 92 16.23 -9.88 4.82
C SER A 92 16.18 -9.44 3.36
N CYS A 93 17.35 -9.17 2.77
CA CYS A 93 17.47 -8.94 1.34
C CYS A 93 17.86 -10.26 0.70
N VAL A 94 16.93 -10.88 -0.03
CA VAL A 94 17.30 -11.88 -1.04
C VAL A 94 17.29 -11.15 -2.39
N ILE A 95 18.49 -10.81 -2.87
CA ILE A 95 18.70 -10.36 -4.24
C ILE A 95 18.99 -11.65 -5.02
N GLU A 96 18.00 -12.16 -5.74
CA GLU A 96 18.24 -13.13 -6.80
C GLU A 96 18.27 -12.37 -8.12
N ASP A 97 19.26 -12.70 -8.96
CA ASP A 97 19.61 -12.07 -10.24
C ASP A 97 18.45 -11.99 -11.25
#